data_AF-A0AAU2R4E5-F1
#
_entry.id   AF-A0AAU2R4E5-F1
#
_cell.length_a   1.000
_cell.length_b   1.000
_cell.length_c   1.000
_cell.angle_alpha   90.00
_cell.angle_beta   90.00
_cell.angle_gamma   90.00
#
_symmetry.space_group_name_H-M   'P 1'
#
loop_
_entity.id
_entity.type
_entity.pdbx_description
1 polymer ?
#
loop_
_entity_poly.entity_id
_entity_poly.type
_entity_poly.pdbx_seq_one_letter_code
_entity_poly.pdbx_strand_id
1 'polypeptide(L)'
;MAAGVLRTVPLAGELTASLISRVAARYGLPTAGVLRLWTCRNSPARHDGGGARADAEVVLNGAGRGVLAELCRVEPKVLARALPAFTMDDPKISTGREAGVAQARWRAAGTMAGPAAFGCRLCTARRTGQALRAVRYLPRWHRVCHKHGRWLLDADADQPLEHLDLRLSLPS
;
A
#
# COMPACT_ATOMS: atom_id res chain seq x y z
N MET A 1 14.94 24.80 0.10
CA MET A 1 14.21 23.53 0.30
C MET A 1 14.41 22.65 -0.92
N ALA A 2 15.09 21.51 -0.79
CA ALA A 2 15.46 20.70 -1.95
C ALA A 2 14.23 20.00 -2.55
N ALA A 3 13.93 20.27 -3.82
CA ALA A 3 12.78 19.74 -4.57
C ALA A 3 12.73 18.20 -4.63
N GLY A 4 13.84 17.51 -4.33
CA GLY A 4 13.93 16.05 -4.23
C GLY A 4 13.43 15.43 -2.92
N VAL A 5 13.15 16.22 -1.87
CA VAL A 5 12.82 15.71 -0.53
C VAL A 5 11.41 15.11 -0.45
N LEU A 6 10.47 15.47 -1.33
CA LEU A 6 9.08 14.99 -1.21
C LEU A 6 8.71 13.86 -2.20
N ARG A 7 9.61 13.49 -3.11
CA ARG A 7 9.36 12.41 -4.07
C ARG A 7 9.24 11.08 -3.33
N THR A 8 8.13 10.38 -3.53
CA THR A 8 7.86 9.08 -2.91
C THR A 8 7.76 8.02 -3.98
N VAL A 9 8.76 7.14 -4.07
CA VAL A 9 8.80 6.06 -5.05
C VAL A 9 8.09 4.82 -4.47
N PRO A 10 7.20 4.16 -5.24
CA PRO A 10 6.57 2.91 -4.82
C PRO A 10 7.60 1.76 -4.72
N LEU A 11 7.34 0.82 -3.83
CA LEU A 11 8.02 -0.48 -3.82
C LEU A 11 7.35 -1.38 -4.86
N ALA A 12 8.13 -2.27 -5.49
CA ALA A 12 7.57 -3.26 -6.40
C ALA A 12 6.57 -4.16 -5.67
N GLY A 13 5.37 -4.33 -6.21
CA GLY A 13 4.29 -5.10 -5.59
C GLY A 13 3.61 -4.39 -4.42
N GLU A 14 3.88 -3.11 -4.14
CA GLU A 14 3.23 -2.39 -3.04
C GLU A 14 1.72 -2.24 -3.28
N LEU A 15 0.94 -2.32 -2.20
CA LEU A 15 -0.47 -1.95 -2.24
C LEU A 15 -0.60 -0.44 -2.45
N THR A 16 -1.60 0.00 -3.20
CA THR A 16 -1.87 1.43 -3.42
C THR A 16 -2.13 2.13 -2.08
N ALA A 17 -2.89 1.49 -1.17
CA ALA A 17 -3.16 2.02 0.17
C ALA A 17 -1.89 2.14 1.05
N SER A 18 -0.94 1.21 0.89
CA SER A 18 0.38 1.27 1.55
C SER A 18 1.19 2.47 1.07
N LEU A 19 1.21 2.70 -0.25
CA LEU A 19 1.88 3.87 -0.82
C LEU A 19 1.27 5.18 -0.32
N ILE A 20 -0.07 5.31 -0.31
CA ILE A 20 -0.76 6.51 0.19
C ILE A 20 -0.37 6.80 1.64
N SER A 21 -0.30 5.78 2.50
CA SER A 21 0.12 5.94 3.89
C SER A 21 1.56 6.45 4.01
N ARG A 22 2.47 5.95 3.15
CA ARG A 22 3.86 6.42 3.12
C ARG A 22 4.01 7.83 2.57
N VAL A 23 3.23 8.18 1.56
CA VAL A 23 3.15 9.54 1.03
C VAL A 23 2.66 10.47 2.14
N ALA A 24 1.56 10.13 2.83
CA ALA A 24 1.04 10.91 3.95
C ALA A 24 2.12 11.16 5.02
N ALA A 25 2.85 10.11 5.42
CA ALA A 25 3.96 10.23 6.35
C ALA A 25 5.10 11.12 5.82
N ARG A 26 5.38 11.12 4.51
CA ARG A 26 6.38 12.02 3.89
C ARG A 26 5.98 13.49 3.98
N TYR A 27 4.69 13.77 3.93
CA TYR A 27 4.12 15.11 4.09
C TYR A 27 3.82 15.48 5.56
N GLY A 28 4.07 14.58 6.52
CA GLY A 28 3.71 14.80 7.93
C GLY A 28 2.19 14.82 8.19
N LEU A 29 1.41 14.21 7.31
CA LEU A 29 -0.06 14.19 7.37
C LEU A 29 -0.60 12.82 7.83
N PRO A 30 -1.76 12.78 8.50
CA PRO A 30 -2.45 11.53 8.74
C PRO A 30 -2.97 10.94 7.42
N THR A 31 -2.88 9.62 7.25
CA THR A 31 -3.37 8.91 6.04
C THR A 31 -4.84 9.23 5.73
N ALA A 32 -5.69 9.32 6.77
CA ALA A 32 -7.10 9.66 6.62
C ALA A 32 -7.30 11.07 6.03
N GLY A 33 -6.39 12.01 6.28
CA GLY A 33 -6.41 13.34 5.69
C GLY A 33 -6.08 13.30 4.20
N VAL A 34 -5.06 12.54 3.81
CA VAL A 34 -4.70 12.36 2.39
C VAL A 34 -5.80 11.62 1.63
N LEU A 35 -6.45 10.62 2.23
CA LEU A 35 -7.56 9.89 1.62
C LEU A 35 -8.77 10.76 1.26
N ARG A 36 -8.92 11.95 1.88
CA ARG A 36 -9.99 12.91 1.53
C ARG A 36 -9.82 13.56 0.17
N LEU A 37 -8.66 13.39 -0.48
CA LEU A 37 -8.44 13.80 -1.87
C LEU A 37 -9.25 12.94 -2.86
N TRP A 38 -9.82 11.81 -2.40
CA TRP A 38 -10.71 10.98 -3.19
C TRP A 38 -12.10 10.89 -2.55
N THR A 39 -13.13 10.89 -3.39
CA THR A 39 -14.47 10.47 -2.97
C THR A 39 -14.48 8.96 -2.74
N CYS A 40 -14.42 8.54 -1.46
CA CYS A 40 -14.44 7.14 -1.07
C CYS A 40 -15.87 6.59 -1.04
N ARG A 41 -16.14 5.51 -1.80
CA ARG A 41 -17.50 4.93 -1.94
C ARG A 41 -17.88 3.89 -0.89
N ASN A 42 -16.93 3.47 -0.06
CA ASN A 42 -17.12 2.50 1.01
C ASN A 42 -16.01 2.67 2.06
N SER A 43 -16.02 1.80 3.07
CA SER A 43 -15.00 1.72 4.11
C SER A 43 -14.08 0.51 3.89
N PRO A 44 -12.83 0.54 4.39
CA PRO A 44 -11.95 -0.62 4.37
C PRO A 44 -12.56 -1.76 5.18
N ALA A 45 -12.25 -2.99 4.77
CA ALA A 45 -12.56 -4.16 5.57
C ALA A 45 -11.87 -4.06 6.94
N ARG A 46 -12.53 -4.55 7.99
CA ARG A 46 -12.04 -4.52 9.37
C ARG A 46 -11.87 -5.94 9.90
N HIS A 47 -10.96 -6.09 10.84
CA HIS A 47 -10.89 -7.26 11.70
C HIS A 47 -12.05 -7.24 12.70
N ASP A 48 -12.35 -8.39 13.32
CA ASP A 48 -13.40 -8.50 14.33
C ASP A 48 -13.07 -7.62 15.55
N GLY A 49 -11.78 -7.42 15.86
CA GLY A 49 -11.28 -6.44 16.83
C GLY A 49 -11.44 -4.96 16.43
N GLY A 50 -12.09 -4.65 15.30
CA GLY A 50 -12.49 -3.30 14.90
C GLY A 50 -11.45 -2.48 14.11
N GLY A 51 -10.20 -2.92 14.06
CA GLY A 51 -9.13 -2.28 13.27
C GLY A 51 -9.27 -2.53 11.75
N ALA A 52 -8.88 -1.56 10.91
CA ALA A 52 -8.84 -1.79 9.46
C ALA A 52 -7.80 -2.86 9.12
N ARG A 53 -8.17 -3.80 8.25
CA ARG A 53 -7.28 -4.88 7.80
C ARG A 53 -6.06 -4.30 7.09
N ALA A 54 -4.89 -4.86 7.34
CA ALA A 54 -3.66 -4.36 6.73
C ALA A 54 -3.60 -4.67 5.21
N ASP A 55 -4.35 -5.68 4.74
CA ASP A 55 -4.55 -5.99 3.32
C ASP A 55 -5.71 -5.22 2.66
N ALA A 56 -6.31 -4.25 3.35
CA ALA A 56 -7.27 -3.34 2.73
C ALA A 56 -6.58 -2.54 1.63
N GLU A 57 -6.97 -2.81 0.39
CA GLU A 57 -6.47 -2.15 -0.81
C GLU A 57 -7.46 -1.09 -1.27
N VAL A 58 -6.94 -0.02 -1.88
CA VAL A 58 -7.73 0.98 -2.55
C VAL A 58 -7.56 0.88 -4.07
N VAL A 59 -8.69 0.83 -4.77
CA VAL A 59 -8.77 0.93 -6.23
C VAL A 59 -9.18 2.36 -6.57
N LEU A 60 -8.47 2.94 -7.54
CA LEU A 60 -8.65 4.32 -7.98
C LEU A 60 -9.12 4.34 -9.44
N ASN A 61 -10.04 5.26 -9.75
CA ASN A 61 -10.37 5.56 -11.14
C ASN A 61 -9.26 6.38 -11.82
N GLY A 62 -9.40 6.67 -13.11
CA GLY A 62 -8.39 7.41 -13.89
C GLY A 62 -7.96 8.75 -13.26
N ALA A 63 -8.93 9.58 -12.85
CA ALA A 63 -8.66 10.85 -12.17
C ALA A 63 -7.93 10.63 -10.83
N GLY A 64 -8.35 9.64 -10.04
CA GLY A 64 -7.73 9.31 -8.76
C GLY A 64 -6.29 8.82 -8.90
N ARG A 65 -5.97 8.08 -9.96
CA ARG A 65 -4.60 7.66 -10.29
C ARG A 65 -3.70 8.85 -10.61
N GLY A 66 -4.24 9.87 -11.29
CA GLY A 66 -3.55 11.14 -11.56
C GLY A 66 -3.16 11.86 -10.27
N VAL A 67 -4.12 12.03 -9.36
CA VAL A 67 -3.89 12.63 -8.02
C VAL A 67 -2.78 11.88 -7.27
N LEU A 68 -2.78 10.54 -7.29
CA LEU A 68 -1.73 9.76 -6.65
C LEU A 68 -0.34 10.00 -7.28
N ALA A 69 -0.26 10.09 -8.61
CA ALA A 69 0.98 10.36 -9.32
C ALA A 69 1.56 11.74 -8.96
N GLU A 70 0.71 12.76 -8.88
CA GLU A 70 1.08 14.11 -8.46
C GLU A 70 1.59 14.14 -7.01
N LEU A 71 0.88 13.51 -6.08
CA LEU A 71 1.29 13.40 -4.67
C LEU A 71 2.63 12.67 -4.52
N CYS A 72 2.86 11.62 -5.31
CA CYS A 72 4.12 10.88 -5.29
C CYS A 72 5.27 11.62 -5.98
N ARG A 73 4.96 12.63 -6.81
CA ARG A 73 5.89 13.29 -7.75
C ARG A 73 6.60 12.29 -8.65
N VAL A 74 5.83 11.38 -9.24
CA VAL A 74 6.33 10.39 -10.21
C VAL A 74 5.37 10.27 -11.39
N GLU A 75 5.91 9.92 -12.55
CA GLU A 75 5.11 9.61 -13.72
C GLU A 75 4.13 8.44 -13.45
N PRO A 76 2.88 8.49 -13.94
CA PRO A 76 1.90 7.41 -13.78
C PRO A 76 2.43 6.03 -14.20
N LYS A 77 3.29 5.96 -15.23
CA LYS A 77 3.94 4.72 -15.69
C LYS A 77 4.82 4.06 -14.61
N VAL A 78 5.41 4.85 -13.71
CA VAL A 78 6.20 4.33 -12.59
C VAL A 78 5.29 3.64 -11.59
N LEU A 79 4.12 4.22 -11.31
CA LEU A 79 3.10 3.62 -10.46
C LEU A 79 2.55 2.35 -11.10
N ALA A 80 2.15 2.39 -12.38
CA ALA A 80 1.61 1.24 -13.11
C ALA A 80 2.57 0.04 -13.13
N ARG A 81 3.88 0.28 -13.23
CA ARG A 81 4.89 -0.79 -13.17
C ARG A 81 5.07 -1.38 -11.78
N ALA A 82 4.89 -0.59 -10.73
CA ALA A 82 5.20 -0.99 -9.36
C ALA A 82 4.00 -1.52 -8.59
N LEU A 83 2.81 -1.00 -8.85
CA LEU A 83 1.59 -1.23 -8.09
C LEU A 83 0.65 -2.18 -8.87
N PRO A 84 0.46 -3.43 -8.44
CA PRO A 84 -0.35 -4.41 -9.19
C PRO A 84 -1.80 -3.98 -9.40
N ALA A 85 -2.39 -3.25 -8.45
CA ALA A 85 -3.77 -2.80 -8.52
C ALA A 85 -3.97 -1.43 -9.20
N PHE A 86 -2.90 -0.75 -9.60
CA PHE A 86 -2.99 0.65 -10.01
C PHE A 86 -3.78 0.84 -11.31
N THR A 87 -3.70 -0.07 -12.26
CA THR A 87 -4.44 0.01 -13.53
C THR A 87 -5.76 -0.75 -13.51
N MET A 88 -6.10 -1.42 -12.40
CA MET A 88 -7.37 -2.15 -12.29
C MET A 88 -8.53 -1.18 -12.16
N ASP A 89 -9.51 -1.30 -13.05
CA ASP A 89 -10.72 -0.50 -13.02
C ASP A 89 -11.80 -1.16 -12.17
N ASP A 90 -12.63 -0.31 -11.57
CA ASP A 90 -13.83 -0.75 -10.87
C ASP A 90 -15.02 -0.02 -11.49
N PRO A 91 -15.96 -0.74 -12.14
CA PRO A 91 -17.01 -0.12 -12.93
C PRO A 91 -17.90 0.81 -12.10
N LYS A 92 -17.95 0.63 -10.76
CA LYS A 92 -18.72 1.49 -9.84
C LYS A 92 -18.12 2.88 -9.64
N ILE A 93 -16.87 3.11 -10.01
CA ILE A 93 -16.18 4.42 -9.88
C ILE A 93 -15.52 4.89 -11.18
N SER A 94 -15.36 4.02 -12.18
CA SER A 94 -14.72 4.33 -13.46
C SER A 94 -15.71 4.76 -14.56
N THR A 95 -17.03 4.76 -14.31
CA THR A 95 -18.06 5.08 -15.32
C THR A 95 -19.03 6.16 -14.85
N GLY A 96 -19.75 6.76 -15.81
CA GLY A 96 -20.80 7.76 -15.54
C GLY A 96 -20.29 9.20 -15.43
N ARG A 97 -21.19 10.10 -15.02
CA ARG A 97 -20.99 11.56 -15.01
C ARG A 97 -19.85 12.02 -14.09
N GLU A 98 -19.52 11.23 -13.08
CA GLU A 98 -18.49 11.53 -12.07
C GLU A 98 -17.13 10.87 -12.37
N ALA A 99 -16.95 10.28 -13.56
CA ALA A 99 -15.69 9.64 -13.94
C ALA A 99 -14.49 10.61 -13.94
N GLY A 100 -14.74 11.91 -14.14
CA GLY A 100 -13.72 12.96 -14.05
C GLY A 100 -13.34 13.38 -12.62
N VAL A 101 -14.10 12.95 -11.61
CA VAL A 101 -13.80 13.22 -10.19
C VAL A 101 -12.88 12.13 -9.67
N ALA A 102 -11.90 12.48 -8.83
CA ALA A 102 -11.03 11.51 -8.18
C ALA A 102 -11.83 10.62 -7.21
N GLN A 103 -11.98 9.34 -7.55
CA GLN A 103 -12.75 8.38 -6.76
C GLN A 103 -11.89 7.22 -6.28
N ALA A 104 -12.29 6.67 -5.14
CA ALA A 104 -11.64 5.55 -4.49
C ALA A 104 -12.65 4.52 -4.00
N ARG A 105 -12.29 3.24 -4.07
CA ARG A 105 -13.07 2.15 -3.49
C ARG A 105 -12.16 1.15 -2.80
N TRP A 106 -12.52 0.77 -1.58
CA TRP A 106 -11.82 -0.24 -0.81
C TRP A 106 -12.18 -1.64 -1.27
N ARG A 107 -11.16 -2.49 -1.31
CA ARG A 107 -11.19 -3.91 -1.66
C ARG A 107 -10.26 -4.69 -0.72
N ALA A 108 -10.42 -6.00 -0.66
CA ALA A 108 -9.40 -6.85 -0.03
C ALA A 108 -8.35 -7.19 -1.08
N ALA A 109 -7.06 -7.12 -0.75
CA ALA A 109 -5.98 -7.40 -1.68
C ALA A 109 -6.12 -8.79 -2.35
N GLY A 110 -6.57 -9.79 -1.60
CA GLY A 110 -6.81 -11.14 -2.10
C GLY A 110 -7.84 -11.23 -3.24
N THR A 111 -8.77 -10.27 -3.34
CA THR A 111 -9.74 -10.16 -4.44
C THR A 111 -9.22 -9.40 -5.66
N MET A 112 -8.04 -8.80 -5.54
CA MET A 112 -7.42 -7.94 -6.55
C MET A 112 -6.28 -8.68 -7.26
N ALA A 113 -5.04 -8.54 -6.77
CA ALA A 113 -3.85 -9.11 -7.40
C ALA A 113 -3.24 -10.29 -6.63
N GLY A 114 -3.85 -10.70 -5.50
CA GLY A 114 -3.45 -11.88 -4.74
C GLY A 114 -3.10 -11.58 -3.27
N PRO A 115 -2.45 -12.53 -2.58
CA PRO A 115 -2.19 -12.41 -1.14
C PRO A 115 -1.21 -11.27 -0.82
N ALA A 116 -1.47 -10.56 0.27
CA ALA A 116 -0.66 -9.45 0.74
C ALA A 116 0.05 -9.79 2.06
N ALA A 117 1.26 -9.28 2.26
CA ALA A 117 1.99 -9.32 3.53
C ALA A 117 2.64 -7.99 3.80
N PHE A 118 3.05 -7.82 5.04
CA PHE A 118 4.00 -6.79 5.41
C PHE A 118 5.30 -6.93 4.60
N GLY A 119 5.87 -5.79 4.24
CA GLY A 119 7.22 -5.70 3.72
C GLY A 119 8.24 -5.66 4.86
N CYS A 120 9.47 -6.09 4.62
CA CYS A 120 10.54 -5.94 5.60
C CYS A 120 10.82 -4.44 5.83
N ARG A 121 10.53 -3.93 7.03
CA ARG A 121 10.77 -2.51 7.38
C ARG A 121 12.22 -2.06 7.14
N LEU A 122 13.21 -2.93 7.34
CA LEU A 122 14.61 -2.63 7.07
C LEU A 122 14.90 -2.49 5.56
N CYS A 123 14.28 -3.32 4.72
CA CYS A 123 14.34 -3.14 3.26
C CYS A 123 13.64 -1.86 2.82
N THR A 124 12.49 -1.54 3.42
CA THR A 124 11.76 -0.30 3.13
C THR A 124 12.61 0.90 3.49
N ALA A 125 13.15 0.96 4.72
CA ALA A 125 14.06 2.01 5.17
C ALA A 125 15.24 2.19 4.22
N ARG A 126 15.90 1.09 3.82
CA ARG A 126 17.03 1.13 2.88
C ARG A 126 16.66 1.69 1.50
N ARG A 127 15.43 1.44 1.02
CA ARG A 127 14.98 1.89 -0.30
C ARG A 127 14.39 3.30 -0.31
N THR A 128 13.83 3.74 0.80
CA THR A 128 12.96 4.94 0.84
C THR A 128 13.45 5.99 1.83
N GLY A 129 14.44 5.66 2.66
CA GLY A 129 14.95 6.50 3.74
C GLY A 129 14.02 6.59 4.96
N GLN A 130 12.94 5.80 5.02
CA GLN A 130 11.98 5.82 6.12
C GLN A 130 11.60 4.40 6.55
N ALA A 131 11.71 4.11 7.85
CA ALA A 131 11.35 2.80 8.43
C ALA A 131 9.84 2.63 8.64
N LEU A 132 9.06 2.93 7.60
CA LEU A 132 7.61 2.82 7.62
C LEU A 132 7.16 1.39 7.29
N ARG A 133 6.02 1.02 7.86
CA ARG A 133 5.28 -0.17 7.43
C ARG A 133 4.98 -0.04 5.94
N ALA A 134 5.19 -1.13 5.21
CA ALA A 134 4.72 -1.29 3.84
C ALA A 134 3.94 -2.60 3.75
N VAL A 135 2.93 -2.64 2.90
CA VAL A 135 2.19 -3.87 2.57
C VAL A 135 2.32 -4.12 1.09
N ARG A 136 2.62 -5.36 0.71
CA ARG A 136 2.92 -5.75 -0.67
C ARG A 136 2.17 -7.02 -1.04
N TYR A 137 1.73 -7.09 -2.29
CA TYR A 137 1.38 -8.35 -2.95
C TYR A 137 2.63 -9.22 -3.00
N LEU A 138 2.58 -10.33 -2.28
CA LEU A 138 3.68 -11.27 -2.14
C LEU A 138 3.04 -12.66 -2.09
N PRO A 139 3.42 -13.60 -2.97
CA PRO A 139 2.97 -14.98 -2.84
C PRO A 139 3.40 -15.58 -1.50
N ARG A 140 2.62 -16.53 -0.97
CA ARG A 140 2.90 -17.17 0.33
C ARG A 140 4.29 -17.82 0.41
N TRP A 141 4.82 -18.29 -0.71
CA TRP A 141 6.17 -18.87 -0.81
C TRP A 141 7.31 -17.83 -0.91
N HIS A 142 7.01 -16.53 -1.00
CA HIS A 142 8.00 -15.43 -1.06
C HIS A 142 7.97 -14.52 0.19
N ARG A 143 7.57 -15.07 1.34
CA ARG A 143 7.39 -14.34 2.61
C ARG A 143 8.66 -14.21 3.44
N VAL A 144 9.77 -14.83 3.05
CA VAL A 144 11.04 -14.72 3.79
C VAL A 144 11.92 -13.61 3.22
N CYS A 145 12.25 -12.64 4.06
CA CYS A 145 13.28 -11.65 3.77
C CYS A 145 14.66 -12.25 4.10
N HIS A 146 15.30 -12.89 3.13
CA HIS A 146 16.62 -13.51 3.33
C HIS A 146 17.70 -12.50 3.79
N LYS A 147 17.65 -11.26 3.31
CA LYS A 147 18.62 -10.21 3.68
C LYS A 147 18.63 -9.91 5.18
N HIS A 148 17.48 -9.99 5.83
CA HIS A 148 17.33 -9.63 7.25
C HIS A 148 16.90 -10.82 8.12
N GLY A 149 16.74 -12.01 7.55
CA GLY A 149 16.34 -13.21 8.29
C GLY A 149 14.97 -13.08 8.94
N ARG A 150 13.99 -12.52 8.23
CA ARG A 150 12.64 -12.26 8.77
C ARG A 150 11.58 -12.97 7.95
N TRP A 151 10.68 -13.67 8.62
CA TRP A 151 9.45 -14.13 8.00
C TRP A 151 8.40 -13.02 8.10
N LEU A 152 7.97 -12.51 6.96
CA LEU A 152 6.95 -11.48 6.80
C LEU A 152 5.56 -12.10 6.92
N LEU A 153 4.76 -11.60 7.87
CA LEU A 153 3.45 -12.17 8.16
C LEU A 153 2.37 -11.66 7.20
N ASP A 154 1.31 -12.45 7.09
CA ASP A 154 0.16 -12.13 6.24
C ASP A 154 -0.55 -10.86 6.75
N ALA A 155 -0.97 -10.01 5.81
CA ALA A 155 -1.58 -8.71 6.13
C ALA A 155 -3.10 -8.81 6.37
N ASP A 156 -3.71 -9.95 6.08
CA ASP A 156 -5.11 -10.25 6.38
C ASP A 156 -5.29 -11.02 7.69
N ALA A 157 -4.20 -11.48 8.31
CA ALA A 157 -4.24 -12.15 9.60
C ALA A 157 -4.63 -11.16 10.71
N ASP A 158 -5.54 -11.57 11.61
CA ASP A 158 -5.96 -10.79 12.77
C ASP A 158 -4.92 -10.86 13.90
N GLN A 159 -3.74 -10.32 13.63
CA GLN A 159 -2.61 -10.29 14.56
C GLN A 159 -1.73 -9.05 14.30
N PRO A 160 -1.10 -8.49 15.35
CA PRO A 160 -0.41 -7.20 15.24
C PRO A 160 1.02 -7.28 14.72
N LEU A 161 1.63 -8.47 14.63
CA LEU A 161 3.04 -8.61 14.28
C LEU A 161 3.24 -8.44 12.77
N GLU A 162 4.28 -7.73 12.36
CA GLU A 162 4.62 -7.60 10.92
C GLU A 162 5.55 -8.72 10.45
N HIS A 163 6.33 -9.29 11.37
CA HIS A 163 7.32 -10.32 11.07
C HIS A 163 7.68 -11.14 12.31
N LEU A 164 8.27 -12.31 12.04
CA LEU A 164 9.03 -13.10 13.01
C LEU A 164 10.51 -13.09 12.63
N ASP A 165 11.40 -12.92 13.61
CA ASP A 165 12.84 -13.03 13.40
C ASP A 165 13.25 -14.51 13.38
N LEU A 166 13.78 -14.97 12.24
CA LEU A 166 14.20 -16.35 12.03
C LEU A 166 15.57 -16.67 12.64
N ARG A 167 16.32 -15.64 13.03
CA ARG A 167 17.64 -15.79 13.65
C ARG A 167 17.58 -16.00 15.16
N LEU A 168 16.45 -15.69 15.78
CA LEU A 168 16.22 -15.83 17.22
C LEU A 168 15.43 -17.11 17.56
N SER A 169 15.04 -17.88 16.55
CA SER A 169 14.13 -19.03 16.67
C SER A 169 14.80 -20.39 16.48
N LEU A 170 16.13 -20.45 16.34
CA LEU A 170 16.88 -21.69 16.47
C LEU A 170 17.31 -21.85 17.94
N PRO A 171 16.83 -22.88 18.67
CA PRO A 171 17.46 -23.25 19.93
C PRO A 171 18.92 -23.66 19.65
N SER A 172 19.81 -23.28 20.57
CA SER A 172 21.23 -23.67 20.54
C SER A 172 21.37 -25.15 20.84
#